data_AF-A0A368C9L6-F1
#
_entry.id   AF-A0A368C9L6-F1
#
_cell.length_a   1.000
_cell.length_b   1.000
_cell.length_c   1.000
_cell.angle_alpha   90.00
_cell.angle_beta   90.00
_cell.angle_gamma   90.00
#
_symmetry.space_group_name_H-M   'P 1'
#
loop_
_entity.id
_entity.type
_entity.pdbx_description
1 polymer ?
#
loop_
_entity_poly.entity_id
_entity_poly.type
_entity_poly.pdbx_seq_one_letter_code
_entity_poly.pdbx_strand_id
1 'polypeptide(L)'
;MIIFTLSTTVSNKIKRGRDLHGLVVLDKPLNISSNHALQRVKRLLNAKKAGHTGTLDPLATGVLVLCLGRATKIADHVANADKRYFVVAKLGQQTQTGDLEGEVIKQTQVSEQHLAQVPAVIAQFIGSIEQIPPMYSALKKDGVALYKLARQGTEVERSARTVSIAHIGINDISHDTVSMTVACSKGTYIRTLVEDIGKTLGCYAHVHTLRRLSVGQFGDNYPMVSLEDIEQRAHQGQNLEHFILPARAAFSQYPAITLNDGLILMLEKGRKLKLSAENTSGFIRIIDTHEIFRGLADVEQGQIVKFRQF
;
A
#
# COMPACT_ATOMS: atom_id res chain seq x y z
N MET A 1 47.62 28.88 16.33
CA MET A 1 47.84 28.03 15.14
C MET A 1 46.54 27.27 14.89
N ILE A 2 45.69 27.81 14.01
CA ILE A 2 44.34 27.30 13.76
C ILE A 2 44.43 26.38 12.54
N ILE A 3 44.14 25.09 12.72
CA ILE A 3 44.02 24.13 11.63
C ILE A 3 42.54 24.10 11.22
N PHE A 4 42.22 24.67 10.06
CA PHE A 4 40.92 24.51 9.41
C PHE A 4 40.90 23.17 8.67
N THR A 5 40.00 22.27 9.07
CA THR A 5 39.68 21.04 8.34
C THR A 5 38.75 21.33 7.17
N LEU A 6 39.08 20.68 6.04
CA LEU A 6 38.50 20.86 4.72
C LEU A 6 37.00 20.51 4.66
N SER A 7 36.29 21.35 3.93
CA SER A 7 34.89 21.24 3.50
C SER A 7 34.57 19.89 2.84
N THR A 8 33.55 19.21 3.35
CA THR A 8 32.93 18.05 2.70
C THR A 8 32.09 18.50 1.50
N THR A 9 32.61 18.31 0.29
CA THR A 9 31.84 18.42 -0.94
C THR A 9 30.77 17.33 -1.00
N VAL A 10 29.51 17.70 -0.87
CA VAL A 10 28.35 16.82 -1.10
C VAL A 10 28.29 16.48 -2.59
N SER A 11 28.65 15.25 -2.95
CA SER A 11 28.52 14.73 -4.32
C SER A 11 27.06 14.69 -4.75
N ASN A 12 26.65 15.66 -5.57
CA ASN A 12 25.32 15.67 -6.18
C ASN A 12 25.31 14.72 -7.39
N LYS A 13 25.16 13.41 -7.14
CA LYS A 13 25.02 12.39 -8.22
C LYS A 13 23.82 12.75 -9.10
N ILE A 14 24.07 13.19 -10.33
CA ILE A 14 23.04 13.39 -11.35
C ILE A 14 22.30 12.06 -11.53
N LYS A 15 21.02 12.03 -11.16
CA LYS A 15 20.17 10.84 -11.36
C LYS A 15 19.95 10.65 -12.86
N ARG A 16 20.58 9.62 -13.43
CA ARG A 16 20.39 9.18 -14.82
C ARG A 16 19.00 8.54 -15.01
N GLY A 17 18.44 8.62 -16.22
CA GLY A 17 17.16 8.03 -16.61
C GLY A 17 16.17 9.02 -17.24
N ARG A 18 15.12 8.47 -17.85
CA ARG A 18 13.96 9.14 -18.48
C ARG A 18 13.07 9.80 -17.44
N ASP A 19 12.50 10.95 -17.79
CA ASP A 19 11.55 11.66 -16.93
C ASP A 19 10.13 11.14 -17.14
N LEU A 20 9.83 10.00 -16.54
CA LEU A 20 8.52 9.36 -16.62
C LEU A 20 7.66 9.77 -15.43
N HIS A 21 6.38 10.06 -15.67
CA HIS A 21 5.43 10.52 -14.67
C HIS A 21 4.15 9.72 -14.73
N GLY A 22 3.84 9.00 -13.66
CA GLY A 22 2.62 8.21 -13.60
C GLY A 22 2.70 7.05 -12.63
N LEU A 23 1.80 6.11 -12.78
CA LEU A 23 1.61 4.96 -11.91
C LEU A 23 1.76 3.66 -12.69
N VAL A 24 2.34 2.64 -12.07
CA VAL A 24 2.31 1.26 -12.59
C VAL A 24 1.64 0.40 -11.55
N VAL A 25 0.61 -0.36 -11.94
CA VAL A 25 -0.08 -1.31 -11.06
C VAL A 25 0.58 -2.67 -11.23
N LEU A 26 1.63 -2.93 -10.45
CA LEU A 26 2.40 -4.18 -10.59
C LEU A 26 1.69 -5.33 -9.85
N ASP A 27 1.59 -6.50 -10.47
CA ASP A 27 1.41 -7.77 -9.74
C ASP A 27 2.78 -8.21 -9.21
N LYS A 28 3.04 -7.96 -7.93
CA LYS A 28 4.31 -8.34 -7.31
C LYS A 28 4.38 -9.88 -7.24
N PRO A 29 5.40 -10.52 -7.83
CA PRO A 29 5.56 -11.95 -7.70
C PRO A 29 6.02 -12.34 -6.29
N LEU A 30 5.91 -13.64 -6.01
CA LEU A 30 6.34 -14.27 -4.77
C LEU A 30 7.87 -14.16 -4.59
N ASN A 31 8.35 -14.27 -3.35
CA ASN A 31 9.78 -14.38 -2.99
C ASN A 31 10.65 -13.16 -3.32
N ILE A 32 10.06 -12.01 -3.63
CA ILE A 32 10.80 -10.76 -3.78
C ILE A 32 10.23 -9.65 -2.91
N SER A 33 11.11 -8.81 -2.35
CA SER A 33 10.67 -7.61 -1.63
C SER A 33 10.03 -6.57 -2.57
N SER A 34 9.15 -5.72 -2.04
CA SER A 34 8.57 -4.61 -2.81
C SER A 34 9.62 -3.67 -3.40
N ASN A 35 10.71 -3.39 -2.66
CA ASN A 35 11.78 -2.55 -3.18
C ASN A 35 12.54 -3.25 -4.33
N HIS A 36 12.75 -4.57 -4.26
CA HIS A 36 13.37 -5.30 -5.36
C HIS A 36 12.50 -5.21 -6.63
N ALA A 37 11.19 -5.45 -6.50
CA ALA A 37 10.22 -5.30 -7.59
C ALA A 37 10.24 -3.87 -8.19
N LEU A 38 10.19 -2.85 -7.32
CA LEU A 38 10.30 -1.44 -7.70
C LEU A 38 11.58 -1.14 -8.50
N GLN A 39 12.75 -1.60 -8.02
CA GLN A 39 14.02 -1.33 -8.71
C GLN A 39 14.10 -2.04 -10.06
N ARG A 40 13.45 -3.20 -10.21
CA ARG A 40 13.37 -3.95 -11.47
C ARG A 40 12.56 -3.17 -12.50
N VAL A 41 11.33 -2.78 -12.17
CA VAL A 41 10.47 -1.96 -13.06
C VAL A 41 11.11 -0.61 -13.37
N LYS A 42 11.69 0.06 -12.38
CA LYS A 42 12.39 1.34 -12.58
C LYS A 42 13.52 1.21 -13.62
N ARG A 43 14.29 0.12 -13.58
CA ARG A 43 15.38 -0.15 -14.55
C ARG A 43 14.84 -0.43 -15.94
N LEU A 44 13.81 -1.28 -16.06
CA LEU A 44 13.17 -1.63 -17.34
C LEU A 44 12.61 -0.39 -18.05
N LEU A 45 11.93 0.48 -17.31
CA LEU A 45 11.41 1.75 -17.83
C LEU A 45 12.48 2.84 -17.99
N ASN A 46 13.71 2.59 -17.54
CA ASN A 46 14.77 3.59 -17.42
C ASN A 46 14.30 4.85 -16.66
N ALA A 47 13.45 4.71 -15.63
CA ALA A 47 12.85 5.84 -14.94
C ALA A 47 13.83 6.51 -13.96
N LYS A 48 13.95 7.85 -14.03
CA LYS A 48 14.85 8.64 -13.18
C LYS A 48 14.52 8.54 -11.68
N LYS A 49 13.23 8.52 -11.33
CA LYS A 49 12.71 8.47 -9.95
C LYS A 49 11.54 7.51 -9.89
N ALA A 50 11.52 6.67 -8.85
CA ALA A 50 10.38 5.79 -8.57
C ALA A 50 10.23 5.55 -7.05
N GLY A 51 9.02 5.22 -6.61
CA GLY A 51 8.66 4.79 -5.25
C GLY A 51 7.47 3.84 -5.28
N HIS A 52 7.09 3.24 -4.15
CA HIS A 52 5.90 2.39 -4.06
C HIS A 52 4.97 2.86 -2.93
N THR A 53 3.68 2.53 -3.01
CA THR A 53 2.64 3.07 -2.11
C THR A 53 2.26 2.16 -0.94
N GLY A 54 2.95 1.04 -0.77
CA GLY A 54 2.74 0.18 0.39
C GLY A 54 3.48 -1.12 0.27
N THR A 55 4.32 -1.43 1.26
CA THR A 55 5.11 -2.65 1.29
C THR A 55 4.20 -3.89 1.32
N LEU A 56 4.62 -4.91 0.58
CA LEU A 56 4.18 -6.30 0.68
C LEU A 56 5.37 -7.12 1.15
N ASP A 57 5.13 -8.03 2.09
CA ASP A 57 6.11 -8.98 2.55
C ASP A 57 6.60 -9.86 1.36
N PRO A 58 7.81 -10.44 1.42
CA PRO A 58 8.33 -11.29 0.35
C PRO A 58 7.38 -12.44 -0.03
N LEU A 59 6.75 -13.09 0.96
CA LEU A 59 5.75 -14.14 0.77
C LEU A 59 4.41 -13.67 0.18
N ALA A 60 4.15 -12.36 0.17
CA ALA A 60 2.90 -11.83 -0.32
C ALA A 60 2.97 -11.55 -1.82
N THR A 61 1.87 -11.69 -2.56
CA THR A 61 1.78 -11.34 -3.99
C THR A 61 0.73 -10.25 -4.24
N GLY A 62 0.55 -9.84 -5.49
CA GLY A 62 -0.56 -8.97 -5.89
C GLY A 62 -0.19 -7.50 -5.96
N VAL A 63 -1.21 -6.64 -5.85
CA VAL A 63 -1.14 -5.22 -6.21
C VAL A 63 -0.04 -4.49 -5.44
N LEU A 64 0.95 -3.98 -6.18
CA LEU A 64 1.95 -3.04 -5.72
C LEU A 64 1.96 -1.82 -6.64
N VAL A 65 1.35 -0.72 -6.20
CA VAL A 65 1.33 0.51 -7.00
C VAL A 65 2.71 1.19 -6.90
N LEU A 66 3.33 1.38 -8.05
CA LEU A 66 4.59 2.09 -8.21
C LEU A 66 4.32 3.49 -8.73
N CYS A 67 4.96 4.49 -8.15
CA CYS A 67 4.88 5.88 -8.59
C CYS A 67 6.18 6.29 -9.28
N LEU A 68 6.09 6.84 -10.48
CA LEU A 68 7.23 7.32 -11.28
C LEU A 68 7.30 8.84 -11.27
N GLY A 69 8.52 9.40 -11.19
CA GLY A 69 8.75 10.84 -11.32
C GLY A 69 7.94 11.67 -10.35
N ARG A 70 7.17 12.64 -10.87
CA ARG A 70 6.35 13.55 -10.06
C ARG A 70 5.19 12.85 -9.35
N ALA A 71 4.69 11.72 -9.87
CA ALA A 71 3.67 10.92 -9.21
C ALA A 71 4.12 10.36 -7.85
N THR A 72 5.42 10.35 -7.54
CA THR A 72 5.88 10.04 -6.17
C THR A 72 5.29 10.98 -5.10
N LYS A 73 4.81 12.17 -5.47
CA LYS A 73 4.10 13.10 -4.58
C LYS A 73 2.71 12.61 -4.16
N ILE A 74 2.11 11.67 -4.89
CA ILE A 74 0.79 11.10 -4.58
C ILE A 74 0.88 9.78 -3.82
N ALA A 75 2.10 9.31 -3.51
CA ALA A 75 2.30 8.01 -2.89
C ALA A 75 1.55 7.87 -1.57
N ASP A 76 1.59 8.89 -0.70
CA ASP A 76 0.89 8.88 0.58
C ASP A 76 -0.64 8.80 0.40
N HIS A 77 -1.17 9.43 -0.63
CA HIS A 77 -2.60 9.39 -0.91
C HIS A 77 -3.05 7.96 -1.23
N VAL A 78 -2.37 7.31 -2.17
CA VAL A 78 -2.65 5.91 -2.54
C VAL A 78 -2.36 4.97 -1.38
N ALA A 79 -1.30 5.23 -0.60
CA ALA A 79 -0.94 4.45 0.57
C ALA A 79 -2.00 4.49 1.67
N ASN A 80 -2.83 5.53 1.70
CA ASN A 80 -3.89 5.70 2.68
C ASN A 80 -5.23 5.09 2.26
N ALA A 81 -5.40 4.68 1.01
CA ALA A 81 -6.63 4.03 0.53
C ALA A 81 -6.89 2.68 1.23
N ASP A 82 -8.13 2.20 1.24
CA ASP A 82 -8.43 0.86 1.75
C ASP A 82 -7.81 -0.24 0.88
N LYS A 83 -7.67 -1.44 1.43
CA LYS A 83 -7.06 -2.58 0.75
C LYS A 83 -7.94 -3.80 0.84
N ARG A 84 -7.82 -4.65 -0.17
CA ARG A 84 -8.40 -6.00 -0.16
C ARG A 84 -7.32 -7.05 -0.26
N TYR A 85 -7.46 -8.11 0.52
CA TYR A 85 -6.53 -9.23 0.56
C TYR A 85 -7.28 -10.54 0.42
N PHE A 86 -6.69 -11.48 -0.31
CA PHE A 86 -6.96 -12.90 -0.17
C PHE A 86 -5.88 -13.49 0.74
N VAL A 87 -6.30 -14.26 1.74
CA VAL A 87 -5.39 -14.89 2.69
C VAL A 87 -5.82 -16.33 2.95
N VAL A 88 -4.84 -17.22 3.05
CA VAL A 88 -5.03 -18.58 3.59
C VAL A 88 -4.34 -18.62 4.94
N ALA A 89 -5.13 -18.82 5.99
CA ALA A 89 -4.65 -19.07 7.33
C ALA A 89 -4.41 -20.56 7.53
N LYS A 90 -3.26 -20.93 8.10
CA LYS A 90 -2.96 -22.28 8.58
C LYS A 90 -3.20 -22.32 10.08
N LEU A 91 -4.19 -23.09 10.50
CA LEU A 91 -4.56 -23.33 11.91
C LEU A 91 -3.62 -24.37 12.54
N GLY A 92 -3.56 -24.38 13.87
CA GLY A 92 -2.79 -25.38 14.63
C GLY A 92 -1.33 -25.00 14.87
N GLN A 93 -0.85 -23.88 14.31
CA GLN A 93 0.55 -23.47 14.41
C GLN A 93 0.68 -21.96 14.62
N GLN A 94 1.57 -21.57 15.54
CA GLN A 94 2.08 -20.21 15.68
C GLN A 94 3.54 -20.17 15.20
N THR A 95 3.89 -19.19 14.37
CA THR A 95 5.26 -18.98 13.90
C THR A 95 5.83 -17.67 14.45
N GLN A 96 7.16 -17.53 14.45
CA GLN A 96 7.85 -16.33 14.95
C GLN A 96 7.48 -15.05 14.19
N THR A 97 7.17 -15.16 12.90
CA THR A 97 6.91 -14.02 11.99
C THR A 97 5.42 -13.79 11.70
N GLY A 98 4.55 -14.69 12.17
CA GLY A 98 3.11 -14.70 11.86
C GLY A 98 2.79 -15.18 10.44
N ASP A 99 3.77 -15.76 9.76
CA ASP A 99 3.67 -16.32 8.40
C ASP A 99 4.56 -17.57 8.22
N LEU A 100 4.55 -18.13 7.02
CA LEU A 100 5.28 -19.36 6.66
C LEU A 100 6.82 -19.18 6.60
N GLU A 101 7.33 -17.94 6.61
CA GLU A 101 8.79 -17.70 6.60
C GLU A 101 9.42 -17.88 8.00
N GLY A 102 8.62 -17.92 9.07
CA GLY A 102 9.10 -18.04 10.45
C GLY A 102 9.10 -19.46 10.98
N GLU A 103 9.98 -19.73 11.93
CA GLU A 103 10.00 -21.01 12.65
C GLU A 103 8.73 -21.20 13.49
N VAL A 104 8.25 -22.45 13.57
CA VAL A 104 7.11 -22.82 14.40
C VAL A 104 7.51 -22.76 15.87
N ILE A 105 6.81 -21.93 16.65
CA ILE A 105 7.08 -21.73 18.08
C ILE A 105 6.02 -22.39 18.97
N LYS A 106 4.82 -22.65 18.44
CA LYS A 106 3.77 -23.43 19.12
C LYS A 106 3.01 -24.25 18.10
N GLN A 107 2.56 -25.43 18.53
CA GLN A 107 1.76 -26.32 17.71
C GLN A 107 0.68 -26.99 18.56
N THR A 108 -0.49 -27.21 17.97
CA THR A 108 -1.63 -27.90 18.58
C THR A 108 -2.46 -28.59 17.51
N GLN A 109 -3.26 -29.56 17.91
CA GLN A 109 -4.15 -30.28 17.00
C GLN A 109 -5.40 -29.44 16.71
N VAL A 110 -5.77 -29.37 15.43
CA VAL A 110 -7.03 -28.73 15.00
C VAL A 110 -8.15 -29.76 15.12
N SER A 111 -9.17 -29.46 15.93
CA SER A 111 -10.37 -30.28 16.10
C SER A 111 -11.51 -29.76 15.22
N GLU A 112 -12.52 -30.60 15.00
CA GLU A 112 -13.77 -30.20 14.32
C GLU A 112 -14.48 -29.05 15.05
N GLN A 113 -14.36 -28.98 16.38
CA GLN A 113 -14.90 -27.86 17.17
C GLN A 113 -14.27 -26.53 16.80
N HIS A 114 -12.94 -26.47 16.58
CA HIS A 114 -12.30 -25.24 16.13
C HIS A 114 -12.86 -24.81 14.77
N LEU A 115 -13.01 -25.74 13.82
CA LEU A 115 -13.53 -25.45 12.48
C LEU A 115 -14.97 -24.94 12.52
N ALA A 116 -15.83 -25.57 13.33
CA ALA A 116 -17.22 -25.15 13.50
C ALA A 116 -17.35 -23.72 14.09
N GLN A 117 -16.35 -23.27 14.86
CA GLN A 117 -16.33 -21.93 15.46
C GLN A 117 -15.80 -20.83 14.53
N VAL A 118 -15.13 -21.17 13.43
CA VAL A 118 -14.48 -20.21 12.52
C VAL A 118 -15.41 -19.05 12.11
N PRO A 119 -16.66 -19.28 11.65
CA PRO A 119 -17.54 -18.17 11.27
C PRO A 119 -17.86 -17.21 12.41
N ALA A 120 -18.15 -17.76 13.59
CA ALA A 120 -18.50 -16.96 14.77
C ALA A 120 -17.31 -16.18 15.31
N VAL A 121 -16.10 -16.74 15.27
CA VAL A 121 -14.88 -16.03 15.67
C VAL A 121 -14.54 -14.93 14.68
N ILE A 122 -14.57 -15.21 13.37
CA ILE A 122 -14.25 -14.21 12.34
C ILE A 122 -15.19 -12.99 12.41
N ALA A 123 -16.47 -13.20 12.71
CA ALA A 123 -17.43 -12.11 12.84
C ALA A 123 -17.04 -11.07 13.90
N GLN A 124 -16.29 -11.46 14.95
CA GLN A 124 -15.83 -10.56 16.02
C GLN A 124 -14.75 -9.57 15.55
N PHE A 125 -14.08 -9.87 14.44
CA PHE A 125 -13.01 -9.03 13.90
C PHE A 125 -13.52 -8.02 12.87
N ILE A 126 -14.81 -8.03 12.51
CA ILE A 126 -15.41 -7.06 11.60
C ILE A 126 -15.76 -5.79 12.39
N GLY A 127 -15.40 -4.63 11.83
CA GLY A 127 -15.55 -3.33 12.47
C GLY A 127 -14.21 -2.76 12.95
N SER A 128 -14.25 -1.94 14.00
CA SER A 128 -13.07 -1.31 14.58
C SER A 128 -12.41 -2.25 15.57
N ILE A 129 -11.12 -2.56 15.36
CA ILE A 129 -10.35 -3.44 16.23
C ILE A 129 -9.00 -2.81 16.58
N GLU A 130 -8.42 -3.22 17.70
CA GLU A 130 -7.07 -2.87 18.10
C GLU A 130 -6.08 -3.94 17.64
N GLN A 131 -5.02 -3.53 16.94
CA GLN A 131 -3.92 -4.42 16.56
C GLN A 131 -2.61 -3.93 17.15
N ILE A 132 -1.83 -4.86 17.72
CA ILE A 132 -0.41 -4.62 18.02
C ILE A 132 0.38 -4.98 16.77
N PRO A 133 1.05 -4.02 16.11
CA PRO A 133 1.84 -4.32 14.92
C PRO A 133 2.92 -5.38 15.19
N PRO A 134 3.26 -6.26 14.23
CA PRO A 134 4.29 -7.27 14.44
C PRO A 134 5.70 -6.65 14.50
N MET A 135 6.63 -7.34 15.18
CA MET A 135 8.05 -6.94 15.23
C MET A 135 8.66 -6.92 13.83
N TYR A 136 8.29 -7.90 12.99
CA TYR A 136 8.69 -7.97 11.59
C TYR A 136 7.85 -7.01 10.73
N SER A 137 8.02 -5.71 10.95
CA SER A 137 7.33 -4.64 10.21
C SER A 137 8.26 -3.49 9.81
N ALA A 138 7.83 -2.69 8.85
CA ALA A 138 8.53 -1.49 8.39
C ALA A 138 8.34 -0.25 9.29
N LEU A 139 7.57 -0.37 10.38
CA LEU A 139 7.44 0.69 11.37
C LEU A 139 8.81 1.04 11.96
N LYS A 140 8.98 2.27 12.41
CA LYS A 140 10.23 2.74 12.99
C LYS A 140 10.05 3.05 14.47
N LYS A 141 11.05 2.68 15.27
CA LYS A 141 11.29 3.19 16.61
C LYS A 141 12.65 3.87 16.61
N ASP A 142 12.70 5.12 17.08
CA ASP A 142 13.93 5.94 17.14
C ASP A 142 14.70 5.97 15.80
N GLY A 143 13.96 6.06 14.68
CA GLY A 143 14.51 6.10 13.32
C GLY A 143 14.89 4.74 12.71
N VAL A 144 14.90 3.66 13.49
CA VAL A 144 15.26 2.30 13.05
C VAL A 144 14.01 1.47 12.78
N ALA A 145 13.97 0.75 11.65
CA ALA A 145 12.84 -0.11 11.31
C ALA A 145 12.78 -1.36 12.21
N LEU A 146 11.57 -1.72 12.67
CA LEU A 146 11.37 -2.81 13.65
C LEU A 146 11.87 -4.17 13.14
N TYR A 147 11.72 -4.46 11.85
CA TYR A 147 12.25 -5.71 11.29
C TYR A 147 13.78 -5.83 11.42
N LYS A 148 14.52 -4.70 11.49
CA LYS A 148 15.97 -4.72 11.72
C LYS A 148 16.28 -5.11 13.17
N LEU A 149 15.52 -4.58 14.12
CA LEU A 149 15.64 -4.90 15.55
C LEU A 149 15.25 -6.36 15.82
N ALA A 150 14.18 -6.85 15.19
CA ALA A 150 13.74 -8.23 15.29
C ALA A 150 14.84 -9.23 14.86
N ARG A 151 15.54 -8.93 13.74
CA ARG A 151 16.67 -9.75 13.26
C ARG A 151 17.89 -9.72 14.18
N GLN A 152 17.98 -8.73 15.06
CA GLN A 152 19.01 -8.63 16.10
C GLN A 152 18.56 -9.29 17.41
N GLY A 153 17.41 -9.99 17.42
CA GLY A 153 16.83 -10.58 18.63
C GLY A 153 16.32 -9.54 19.64
N THR A 154 16.19 -8.27 19.23
CA THR A 154 15.72 -7.19 20.11
C THR A 154 14.21 -7.07 20.00
N GLU A 155 13.51 -7.42 21.08
CA GLU A 155 12.08 -7.18 21.20
C GLU A 155 11.80 -5.77 21.73
N VAL A 156 10.74 -5.17 21.20
CA VAL A 156 10.36 -3.80 21.48
C VAL A 156 8.86 -3.74 21.73
N GLU A 157 8.48 -3.06 22.81
CA GLU A 157 7.08 -2.76 23.10
C GLU A 157 6.49 -1.84 22.02
N ARG A 158 5.29 -2.21 21.55
CA ARG A 158 4.57 -1.54 20.46
C ARG A 158 3.16 -1.23 20.95
N SER A 159 2.73 0.03 20.81
CA SER A 159 1.37 0.40 21.14
C SER A 159 0.37 -0.21 20.16
N ALA A 160 -0.78 -0.62 20.69
CA ALA A 160 -1.93 -1.00 19.89
C ALA A 160 -2.39 0.19 19.03
N ARG A 161 -2.96 -0.13 17.87
CA ARG A 161 -3.50 0.85 16.94
C ARG A 161 -4.86 0.39 16.46
N THR A 162 -5.79 1.33 16.40
CA THR A 162 -7.09 1.12 15.81
C THR A 162 -6.98 0.94 14.30
N VAL A 163 -7.56 -0.14 13.79
CA VAL A 163 -7.76 -0.39 12.37
C VAL A 163 -9.22 -0.79 12.14
N SER A 164 -9.71 -0.62 10.92
CA SER A 164 -11.07 -0.99 10.55
C SER A 164 -11.05 -2.15 9.57
N ILE A 165 -11.78 -3.21 9.89
CA ILE A 165 -12.08 -4.31 8.99
C ILE A 165 -13.50 -4.12 8.47
N ALA A 166 -13.63 -3.72 7.21
CA ALA A 166 -14.93 -3.48 6.61
C ALA A 166 -15.69 -4.79 6.35
N HIS A 167 -14.97 -5.85 5.97
CA HIS A 167 -15.57 -7.13 5.63
C HIS A 167 -14.53 -8.26 5.71
N ILE A 168 -14.95 -9.45 6.18
CA ILE A 168 -14.22 -10.71 6.01
C ILE A 168 -15.20 -11.73 5.40
N GLY A 169 -14.91 -12.18 4.18
CA GLY A 169 -15.65 -13.27 3.55
C GLY A 169 -14.87 -14.56 3.65
N ILE A 170 -15.45 -15.61 4.23
CA ILE A 170 -14.86 -16.95 4.25
C ILE A 170 -15.04 -17.55 2.85
N ASN A 171 -13.94 -17.95 2.22
CA ASN A 171 -13.94 -18.57 0.91
C ASN A 171 -14.01 -20.10 1.00
N ASP A 172 -13.26 -20.70 1.93
CA ASP A 172 -13.22 -22.15 2.16
C ASP A 172 -12.70 -22.45 3.58
N ILE A 173 -13.15 -23.57 4.14
CA ILE A 173 -12.64 -24.15 5.39
C ILE A 173 -12.34 -25.61 5.11
N SER A 174 -11.07 -26.00 5.20
CA SER A 174 -10.62 -27.35 4.87
C SER A 174 -9.49 -27.81 5.78
N HIS A 175 -9.70 -28.94 6.46
CA HIS A 175 -8.78 -29.54 7.43
C HIS A 175 -8.26 -28.55 8.47
N ASP A 176 -7.07 -27.99 8.26
CA ASP A 176 -6.41 -27.02 9.13
C ASP A 176 -6.14 -25.70 8.41
N THR A 177 -6.92 -25.39 7.38
CA THR A 177 -6.81 -24.16 6.61
C THR A 177 -8.14 -23.43 6.50
N VAL A 178 -8.08 -22.11 6.55
CA VAL A 178 -9.21 -21.22 6.30
C VAL A 178 -8.77 -20.19 5.27
N SER A 179 -9.42 -20.17 4.11
CA SER A 179 -9.21 -19.12 3.12
C SER A 179 -10.27 -18.04 3.25
N MET A 180 -9.86 -16.77 3.16
CA MET A 180 -10.75 -15.63 3.34
C MET A 180 -10.33 -14.42 2.50
N THR A 181 -11.31 -13.58 2.21
CA THR A 181 -11.13 -12.28 1.56
C THR A 181 -11.42 -11.17 2.56
N VAL A 182 -10.40 -10.36 2.86
CA VAL A 182 -10.44 -9.30 3.87
C VAL A 182 -10.41 -7.92 3.20
N ALA A 183 -11.38 -7.07 3.49
CA ALA A 183 -11.38 -5.65 3.14
C ALA A 183 -11.08 -4.83 4.40
N CYS A 184 -10.01 -4.04 4.38
CA CYS A 184 -9.54 -3.35 5.58
C CYS A 184 -8.91 -1.99 5.29
N SER A 185 -8.86 -1.16 6.33
CA SER A 185 -8.22 0.15 6.28
C SER A 185 -6.70 0.04 6.14
N LYS A 186 -6.07 1.17 5.85
CA LYS A 186 -4.60 1.29 5.93
C LYS A 186 -4.07 0.85 7.30
N GLY A 187 -2.84 0.36 7.32
CA GLY A 187 -2.14 0.00 8.57
C GLY A 187 -2.54 -1.36 9.16
N THR A 188 -3.57 -2.02 8.63
CA THR A 188 -3.95 -3.37 9.04
C THR A 188 -2.86 -4.38 8.70
N TYR A 189 -2.46 -5.19 9.68
CA TYR A 189 -1.54 -6.31 9.49
C TYR A 189 -2.35 -7.60 9.39
N ILE A 190 -2.41 -8.20 8.20
CA ILE A 190 -3.13 -9.46 7.97
C ILE A 190 -2.51 -10.61 8.77
N ARG A 191 -1.18 -10.60 8.99
CA ARG A 191 -0.49 -11.55 9.86
C ARG A 191 -1.05 -11.52 11.29
N THR A 192 -1.09 -10.32 11.89
CA THR A 192 -1.67 -10.11 13.22
C THR A 192 -3.14 -10.49 13.28
N LEU A 193 -3.94 -10.14 12.25
CA LEU A 193 -5.34 -10.54 12.16
C LEU A 193 -5.50 -12.07 12.22
N VAL A 194 -4.71 -12.81 11.44
CA VAL A 194 -4.75 -14.27 11.42
C VAL A 194 -4.29 -14.85 12.76
N GLU A 195 -3.21 -14.32 13.34
CA GLU A 195 -2.74 -14.75 14.67
C GLU A 195 -3.81 -14.57 15.75
N ASP A 196 -4.50 -13.43 15.76
CA ASP A 196 -5.52 -13.12 16.77
C ASP A 196 -6.80 -13.95 16.57
N ILE A 197 -7.20 -14.23 15.32
CA ILE A 197 -8.26 -15.21 15.01
C ILE A 197 -7.86 -16.58 15.56
N GLY A 198 -6.62 -17.03 15.29
CA GLY A 198 -6.13 -18.33 15.75
C GLY A 198 -6.06 -18.44 17.28
N LYS A 199 -5.65 -17.37 17.98
CA LYS A 199 -5.67 -17.31 19.45
C LYS A 199 -7.10 -17.41 19.99
N THR A 200 -8.04 -16.69 19.37
CA THR A 200 -9.45 -16.68 19.78
C THR A 200 -10.12 -18.04 19.55
N LEU A 201 -9.73 -18.75 18.48
CA LEU A 201 -10.13 -20.14 18.24
C LEU A 201 -9.48 -21.13 19.23
N GLY A 202 -8.44 -20.74 19.97
CA GLY A 202 -7.72 -21.62 20.89
C GLY A 202 -6.75 -22.60 20.21
N CYS A 203 -6.55 -22.50 18.89
CA CYS A 203 -5.69 -23.43 18.12
C CYS A 203 -4.48 -22.78 17.44
N TYR A 204 -4.27 -21.47 17.60
CA TYR A 204 -3.27 -20.68 16.89
C TYR A 204 -3.44 -20.69 15.37
N ALA A 205 -2.86 -19.69 14.71
CA ALA A 205 -2.79 -19.64 13.27
C ALA A 205 -1.64 -18.75 12.80
N HIS A 206 -1.21 -18.97 11.56
CA HIS A 206 -0.31 -18.07 10.83
C HIS A 206 -0.74 -17.95 9.36
N VAL A 207 -0.22 -16.93 8.69
CA VAL A 207 -0.48 -16.73 7.25
C VAL A 207 0.32 -17.73 6.42
N HIS A 208 -0.37 -18.59 5.69
CA HIS A 208 0.23 -19.48 4.70
C HIS A 208 0.37 -18.80 3.33
N THR A 209 -0.72 -18.21 2.85
CA THR A 209 -0.77 -17.50 1.55
C THR A 209 -1.29 -16.10 1.76
N LEU A 210 -0.66 -15.11 1.13
CA LEU A 210 -1.14 -13.73 1.14
C LEU A 210 -1.09 -13.10 -0.25
N ARG A 211 -2.21 -12.55 -0.69
CA ARG A 211 -2.29 -11.80 -1.94
C ARG A 211 -3.08 -10.52 -1.74
N ARG A 212 -2.49 -9.37 -2.06
CA ARG A 212 -3.23 -8.10 -2.09
C ARG A 212 -3.99 -7.99 -3.41
N LEU A 213 -5.30 -8.05 -3.34
CA LEU A 213 -6.20 -7.99 -4.50
C LEU A 213 -6.35 -6.56 -5.00
N SER A 214 -6.46 -5.59 -4.09
CA SER A 214 -6.56 -4.17 -4.47
C SER A 214 -6.03 -3.18 -3.43
N VAL A 215 -5.73 -1.97 -3.92
CA VAL A 215 -5.42 -0.76 -3.12
C VAL A 215 -6.29 0.37 -3.67
N GLY A 216 -7.33 0.73 -2.92
CA GLY A 216 -8.45 1.50 -3.47
C GLY A 216 -8.94 0.84 -4.76
N GLN A 217 -8.99 1.63 -5.83
CA GLN A 217 -9.38 1.20 -7.17
C GLN A 217 -8.30 0.43 -7.97
N PHE A 218 -7.04 0.40 -7.51
CA PHE A 218 -5.97 -0.30 -8.23
C PHE A 218 -6.05 -1.81 -7.96
N GLY A 219 -6.12 -2.63 -9.00
CA GLY A 219 -6.45 -4.05 -8.93
C GLY A 219 -7.87 -4.34 -9.43
N ASP A 220 -8.83 -3.47 -9.10
CA ASP A 220 -10.23 -3.60 -9.51
C ASP A 220 -10.49 -2.86 -10.84
N ASN A 221 -10.39 -1.53 -10.85
CA ASN A 221 -10.65 -0.71 -12.05
C ASN A 221 -9.43 -0.59 -12.95
N TYR A 222 -8.24 -0.72 -12.36
CA TYR A 222 -6.97 -0.65 -13.05
C TYR A 222 -6.27 -2.00 -12.88
N PRO A 223 -6.28 -2.87 -13.91
CA PRO A 223 -5.75 -4.23 -13.79
C PRO A 223 -4.25 -4.21 -13.53
N MET A 224 -3.78 -5.26 -12.85
CA MET A 224 -2.36 -5.47 -12.63
C MET A 224 -1.65 -5.87 -13.92
N VAL A 225 -0.38 -5.49 -14.04
CA VAL A 225 0.56 -6.04 -15.01
C VAL A 225 1.57 -6.91 -14.27
N SER A 226 1.86 -8.11 -14.78
CA SER A 226 2.87 -8.97 -14.18
C SER A 226 4.29 -8.43 -14.43
N LEU A 227 5.21 -8.68 -13.50
CA LEU A 227 6.61 -8.31 -13.72
C LEU A 227 7.19 -9.01 -14.96
N GLU A 228 6.80 -10.27 -15.17
CA GLU A 228 7.24 -11.06 -16.30
C GLU A 228 6.81 -10.44 -17.64
N ASP A 229 5.56 -9.99 -17.76
CA ASP A 229 5.07 -9.32 -18.99
C ASP A 229 5.88 -8.06 -19.30
N ILE A 230 6.22 -7.26 -18.28
CA ILE A 230 7.06 -6.07 -18.47
C ILE A 230 8.45 -6.48 -18.97
N GLU A 231 9.04 -7.53 -18.39
CA GLU A 231 10.36 -8.04 -18.78
C GLU A 231 10.37 -8.58 -20.21
N GLN A 232 9.40 -9.42 -20.56
CA GLN A 232 9.27 -9.99 -21.90
C GLN A 232 9.13 -8.89 -22.96
N ARG A 233 8.26 -7.90 -22.74
CA ARG A 233 8.08 -6.77 -23.67
C ARG A 233 9.34 -5.90 -23.77
N ALA A 234 10.06 -5.73 -22.67
CA ALA A 234 11.32 -4.99 -22.66
C ALA A 234 12.38 -5.71 -23.51
N HIS A 235 12.49 -7.03 -23.37
CA HIS A 235 13.40 -7.86 -24.17
C HIS A 235 13.07 -7.83 -25.66
N GLN A 236 11.78 -7.72 -26.01
CA GLN A 236 11.31 -7.56 -27.38
C GLN A 236 11.46 -6.12 -27.92
N GLY A 237 11.99 -5.18 -27.14
CA GLY A 237 12.18 -3.78 -27.55
C GLY A 237 10.87 -2.99 -27.68
N GLN A 238 9.77 -3.45 -27.07
CA GLN A 238 8.49 -2.76 -27.15
C GLN A 238 8.47 -1.49 -26.28
N ASN A 239 7.62 -0.53 -26.65
CA ASN A 239 7.38 0.64 -25.82
C ASN A 239 6.64 0.23 -24.54
N LEU A 240 7.26 0.41 -23.38
CA LEU A 240 6.70 0.05 -22.07
C LEU A 240 5.82 1.15 -21.43
N GLU A 241 5.74 2.34 -22.04
CA GLU A 241 4.96 3.46 -21.47
C GLU A 241 3.46 3.19 -21.42
N HIS A 242 2.95 2.24 -22.20
CA HIS A 242 1.55 1.83 -22.13
C HIS A 242 1.17 1.22 -20.76
N PHE A 243 2.15 0.77 -19.96
CA PHE A 243 1.94 0.34 -18.59
C PHE A 243 1.83 1.49 -17.58
N ILE A 244 2.12 2.72 -18.01
CA ILE A 244 2.13 3.90 -17.14
C ILE A 244 0.76 4.56 -17.19
N LEU A 245 0.01 4.40 -16.11
CA LEU A 245 -1.24 5.12 -15.89
C LEU A 245 -0.95 6.59 -15.57
N PRO A 246 -1.81 7.53 -16.02
CA PRO A 246 -1.67 8.93 -15.66
C PRO A 246 -1.90 9.13 -14.16
N ALA A 247 -1.23 10.10 -13.54
CA ALA A 247 -1.37 10.36 -12.10
C ALA A 247 -2.82 10.65 -11.66
N ARG A 248 -3.63 11.24 -12.57
CA ARG A 248 -5.07 11.46 -12.37
C ARG A 248 -5.85 10.21 -12.02
N ALA A 249 -5.34 9.03 -12.40
CA ALA A 249 -5.93 7.75 -12.05
C ALA A 249 -6.17 7.72 -10.55
N ALA A 250 -5.19 8.01 -9.68
CA ALA A 250 -5.32 7.93 -8.22
C ALA A 250 -6.44 8.75 -7.56
N PHE A 251 -7.14 9.59 -8.33
CA PHE A 251 -8.16 10.51 -7.85
C PHE A 251 -9.52 10.31 -8.53
N SER A 252 -9.70 9.26 -9.34
CA SER A 252 -10.96 9.05 -10.10
C SER A 252 -12.21 8.90 -9.23
N GLN A 253 -12.07 8.52 -7.97
CA GLN A 253 -13.17 8.48 -7.00
C GLN A 253 -13.71 9.87 -6.63
N TYR A 254 -12.93 10.94 -6.84
CA TYR A 254 -13.34 12.29 -6.47
C TYR A 254 -14.13 12.97 -7.58
N PRO A 255 -15.12 13.81 -7.22
CA PRO A 255 -15.81 14.65 -8.19
C PRO A 255 -14.81 15.57 -8.90
N ALA A 256 -15.17 16.02 -10.10
CA ALA A 256 -14.37 16.95 -10.87
C ALA A 256 -15.13 18.27 -11.07
N ILE A 257 -14.40 19.38 -11.12
CA ILE A 257 -14.93 20.68 -11.55
C ILE A 257 -14.02 21.27 -12.64
N THR A 258 -14.65 21.90 -13.61
CA THR A 258 -13.97 22.60 -14.70
C THR A 258 -13.74 24.06 -14.33
N LEU A 259 -12.49 24.51 -14.41
CA LEU A 259 -12.11 25.91 -14.20
C LEU A 259 -11.43 26.46 -15.45
N ASN A 260 -11.60 27.75 -15.71
CA ASN A 260 -10.82 28.43 -16.76
C ASN A 260 -9.38 28.68 -16.30
N ASP A 261 -8.50 28.99 -17.25
CA ASP A 261 -7.07 29.21 -17.00
C ASP A 261 -6.79 30.32 -15.98
N GLY A 262 -7.62 31.37 -15.95
CA GLY A 262 -7.47 32.47 -14.99
C GLY A 262 -7.64 32.00 -13.54
N LEU A 263 -8.67 31.19 -13.28
CA LEU A 263 -8.92 30.62 -11.95
C LEU A 263 -7.88 29.57 -11.57
N ILE A 264 -7.42 28.75 -12.53
CA ILE A 264 -6.35 27.77 -12.30
C ILE A 264 -5.05 28.50 -11.91
N LEU A 265 -4.68 29.56 -12.62
CA LEU A 265 -3.49 30.36 -12.30
C LEU A 265 -3.57 31.00 -10.91
N MET A 266 -4.78 31.40 -10.47
CA MET A 266 -4.99 31.89 -9.12
C MET A 266 -4.72 30.79 -8.06
N LEU A 267 -5.22 29.57 -8.29
CA LEU A 267 -4.96 28.42 -7.42
C LEU A 267 -3.47 28.05 -7.38
N GLU A 268 -2.79 28.08 -8.53
CA GLU A 268 -1.34 27.83 -8.64
C GLU A 268 -0.51 28.83 -7.84
N LYS A 269 -1.00 30.08 -7.72
CA LYS A 269 -0.42 31.13 -6.86
C LYS A 269 -0.86 31.05 -5.40
N GLY A 270 -1.60 30.00 -5.01
CA GLY A 270 -2.05 29.76 -3.64
C GLY A 270 -3.26 30.60 -3.21
N ARG A 271 -3.97 31.26 -4.14
CA ARG A 271 -5.22 31.97 -3.80
C ARG A 271 -6.32 30.96 -3.52
N LYS A 272 -7.13 31.25 -2.51
CA LYS A 272 -8.35 30.48 -2.20
C LYS A 272 -9.48 30.91 -3.13
N LEU A 273 -10.29 29.96 -3.59
CA LEU A 273 -11.48 30.21 -4.40
C LEU A 273 -12.71 29.67 -3.67
N LYS A 274 -13.81 30.44 -3.66
CA LYS A 274 -15.12 29.94 -3.22
C LYS A 274 -15.82 29.27 -4.40
N LEU A 275 -16.35 28.08 -4.15
CA LEU A 275 -17.23 27.34 -5.04
C LEU A 275 -18.68 27.75 -4.74
N SER A 276 -19.54 27.68 -5.76
CA SER A 276 -20.96 28.02 -5.63
C SER A 276 -21.75 27.07 -4.74
N ALA A 277 -21.24 25.86 -4.50
CA ALA A 277 -21.85 24.88 -3.62
C ALA A 277 -21.33 25.05 -2.18
N GLU A 278 -22.07 25.80 -1.37
CA GLU A 278 -21.64 26.27 -0.04
C GLU A 278 -21.43 25.16 1.01
N ASN A 279 -21.82 23.91 0.72
CA ASN A 279 -21.68 22.76 1.63
C ASN A 279 -20.70 21.67 1.15
N THR A 280 -19.96 21.89 0.06
CA THR A 280 -19.01 20.88 -0.42
C THR A 280 -17.77 20.83 0.46
N SER A 281 -17.43 19.65 0.96
CA SER A 281 -16.17 19.40 1.68
C SER A 281 -15.49 18.12 1.15
N GLY A 282 -14.17 18.08 1.26
CA GLY A 282 -13.35 16.96 0.78
C GLY A 282 -12.61 17.25 -0.52
N PHE A 283 -12.10 16.20 -1.16
CA PHE A 283 -11.25 16.34 -2.34
C PHE A 283 -12.05 16.49 -3.63
N ILE A 284 -11.60 17.40 -4.49
CA ILE A 284 -12.15 17.61 -5.84
C ILE A 284 -11.00 17.65 -6.85
N ARG A 285 -11.20 17.01 -8.00
CA ARG A 285 -10.29 17.12 -9.15
C ARG A 285 -10.54 18.43 -9.87
N ILE A 286 -9.48 19.20 -10.11
CA ILE A 286 -9.54 20.38 -10.96
C ILE A 286 -9.17 19.95 -12.38
N ILE A 287 -10.09 20.17 -13.32
CA ILE A 287 -9.86 20.01 -14.76
C ILE A 287 -9.96 21.39 -15.44
N ASP A 288 -9.23 21.58 -16.53
CA ASP A 288 -9.37 22.78 -17.35
C ASP A 288 -10.46 22.63 -18.42
N THR A 289 -10.71 23.70 -19.17
CA THR A 289 -11.69 23.74 -20.27
C THR A 289 -11.37 22.79 -21.43
N HIS A 290 -10.20 22.15 -21.42
CA HIS A 290 -9.79 21.12 -22.38
C HIS A 290 -9.84 19.71 -21.77
N GLU A 291 -10.52 19.52 -20.64
CA GLU A 291 -10.65 18.25 -19.92
C GLU A 291 -9.30 17.69 -19.41
N ILE A 292 -8.28 18.54 -19.26
CA ILE A 292 -6.98 18.14 -18.75
C ILE A 292 -6.98 18.24 -17.22
N PHE A 293 -6.55 17.18 -16.55
CA PHE A 293 -6.38 17.16 -15.11
C PHE A 293 -5.24 18.09 -14.68
N ARG A 294 -5.56 19.09 -13.85
CA ARG A 294 -4.60 20.11 -13.37
C ARG A 294 -4.12 19.85 -11.95
N GLY A 295 -4.91 19.16 -11.14
CA GLY A 295 -4.52 18.82 -9.77
C GLY A 295 -5.70 18.45 -8.88
N LEU A 296 -5.38 18.23 -7.60
CA LEU A 296 -6.37 17.95 -6.56
C LEU A 296 -6.53 19.17 -5.65
N ALA A 297 -7.77 19.60 -5.45
CA ALA A 297 -8.16 20.61 -4.50
C ALA A 297 -8.74 19.94 -3.23
N ASP A 298 -8.38 20.50 -2.08
CA ASP A 298 -9.01 20.23 -0.79
C ASP A 298 -10.02 21.35 -0.51
N VAL A 299 -11.25 20.98 -0.21
CA VAL A 299 -12.38 21.90 -0.04
C VAL A 299 -12.93 21.80 1.37
N GLU A 300 -13.11 22.94 2.00
CA GLU A 300 -13.76 23.07 3.32
C GLU A 300 -14.86 24.11 3.20
N GLN A 301 -16.11 23.74 3.51
CA GLN A 301 -17.27 24.66 3.49
C GLN A 301 -17.40 25.45 2.18
N GLY A 302 -17.26 24.74 1.05
CA GLY A 302 -17.34 25.35 -0.28
C GLY A 302 -16.12 26.18 -0.69
N GLN A 303 -15.05 26.24 0.12
CA GLN A 303 -13.82 26.98 -0.21
C GLN A 303 -12.65 26.04 -0.51
N ILE A 304 -11.96 26.25 -1.64
CA ILE A 304 -10.69 25.57 -1.91
C ILE A 304 -9.63 26.13 -0.96
N VAL A 305 -9.21 25.32 0.00
CA VAL A 305 -8.21 25.68 1.01
C VAL A 305 -6.79 25.27 0.61
N LYS A 306 -6.67 24.25 -0.26
CA LYS A 306 -5.38 23.76 -0.76
C LYS A 306 -5.50 23.22 -2.17
N PHE A 307 -4.54 23.55 -3.03
CA PHE A 307 -4.43 22.98 -4.37
C PHE A 307 -3.07 22.33 -4.56
N ARG A 308 -3.04 21.11 -5.12
CA ARG A 308 -1.79 20.37 -5.37
C ARG A 308 -1.74 19.90 -6.82
N GLN A 309 -0.65 20.26 -7.49
CA GLN A 309 -0.30 19.75 -8.81
C GLN A 309 0.59 18.52 -8.70
N PHE A 310 0.33 17.54 -9.57
CA PHE A 310 1.05 16.28 -9.60
C PHE A 310 1.77 16.12 -10.93
#